data_AF-X1P0B7-F1
#
_entry.id   AF-X1P0B7-F1
#
_cell.length_a   1.000
_cell.length_b   1.000
_cell.length_c   1.000
_cell.angle_alpha   90.00
_cell.angle_beta   90.00
_cell.angle_gamma   90.00
#
_symmetry.space_group_name_H-M   'P 1'
#
loop_
_entity.id
_entity.type
_entity.pdbx_description
1 polymer ?
#
loop_
_entity_poly.entity_id
_entity_poly.type
_entity_poly.pdbx_seq_one_letter_code
_entity_poly.pdbx_strand_id
1 'polypeptide(L)'
;MSIITKIFGDANEKYLKKLEPIIEKINFFEPEFEKFSDEKLKEKTNEFKERLKKGENLDDLLPEAFALVREASKRTLDQRHFDVQLIGGIVLHQGKIAEMKTGEGKTLAATLPLYLNALKERGAHLVTVNDYLARRDTVWMGQIYDLLGLTIGCITHDAAFLYDSEFKEKDKIRDELGSFKVI
;
A
#
# COMPACT_ATOMS: atom_id res chain seq x y z
N MET A 1 16.51 28.83 15.73
CA MET A 1 17.27 27.57 15.56
C MET A 1 18.46 27.60 16.50
N SER A 2 18.57 26.62 17.39
CA SER A 2 19.56 26.61 18.47
C SER A 2 20.94 26.14 17.99
N ILE A 3 22.03 26.60 18.61
CA ILE A 3 23.42 26.25 18.29
C ILE A 3 23.66 24.72 18.33
N ILE A 4 22.84 23.98 19.08
CA ILE A 4 22.88 22.52 19.22
C ILE A 4 22.52 21.80 17.91
N THR A 5 21.52 22.29 17.15
CA THR A 5 21.15 21.68 15.84
C THR A 5 22.23 21.91 14.77
N LYS A 6 23.08 22.94 14.93
CA LYS A 6 24.21 23.21 14.02
C LYS A 6 25.40 22.26 14.23
N ILE A 7 25.55 21.69 15.43
CA ILE A 7 26.70 20.83 15.80
C ILE A 7 26.39 19.34 15.61
N PHE A 8 25.15 18.90 15.87
CA PHE A 8 24.75 17.49 15.76
C PHE A 8 23.90 17.16 14.52
N GLY A 9 23.47 18.17 13.77
CA GLY A 9 22.50 18.03 12.66
C GLY A 9 21.09 17.70 13.16
N ASP A 10 20.12 17.76 12.25
CA ASP A 10 18.77 17.25 12.53
C ASP A 10 18.75 15.73 12.34
N ALA A 11 18.41 15.00 13.40
CA ALA A 11 18.30 13.54 13.37
C ALA A 11 17.25 13.05 12.36
N ASN A 12 16.17 13.82 12.15
CA ASN A 12 15.15 13.53 11.16
C ASN A 12 15.69 13.72 9.74
N GLU A 13 16.35 14.85 9.47
CA GLU A 13 16.99 15.09 8.18
C GLU A 13 18.02 14.01 7.85
N LYS A 14 18.85 13.61 8.82
CA LYS A 14 19.82 12.53 8.65
C LYS A 14 19.15 11.17 8.41
N TYR A 15 18.00 10.91 9.02
CA TYR A 15 17.23 9.69 8.78
C TYR A 15 16.62 9.70 7.37
N LEU A 16 16.01 10.81 6.95
CA LEU A 16 15.43 10.94 5.61
C LEU A 16 16.50 10.75 4.52
N LYS A 17 17.69 11.32 4.70
CA LYS A 17 18.84 11.10 3.79
C LYS A 17 19.25 9.62 3.65
N LYS A 18 19.03 8.81 4.69
CA LYS A 18 19.28 7.36 4.61
C LYS A 18 18.23 6.61 3.79
N LEU A 19 17.05 7.19 3.59
CA LEU A 19 15.98 6.60 2.80
C LEU A 19 16.10 6.95 1.31
N GLU A 20 16.77 8.05 0.96
CA GLU A 20 16.97 8.48 -0.44
C GLU A 20 17.47 7.35 -1.35
N PRO A 21 18.51 6.56 -0.99
CA PRO A 21 18.98 5.47 -1.85
C PRO A 21 17.94 4.35 -2.04
N ILE A 22 17.03 4.17 -1.08
CA ILE A 22 15.95 3.19 -1.17
C ILE A 22 14.88 3.71 -2.14
N ILE A 23 14.53 4.99 -2.04
CA ILE A 23 13.57 5.65 -2.94
C ILE A 23 14.08 5.63 -4.38
N GLU A 24 15.37 5.92 -4.59
CA GLU A 24 16.00 5.84 -5.91
C GLU A 24 15.90 4.43 -6.50
N LYS A 25 16.15 3.39 -5.70
CA LYS A 25 15.96 1.99 -6.13
C LYS A 25 14.50 1.67 -6.48
N ILE A 26 13.53 2.15 -5.69
CA ILE A 26 12.10 1.99 -6.01
C ILE A 26 11.79 2.64 -7.37
N ASN A 27 12.24 3.88 -7.56
CA ASN A 27 12.05 4.63 -8.80
C ASN A 27 12.74 3.95 -10.00
N PHE A 28 13.87 3.29 -9.78
CA PHE A 28 14.62 2.57 -10.81
C PHE A 28 13.86 1.38 -11.40
N PHE A 29 13.04 0.67 -10.60
CA PHE A 29 12.25 -0.47 -11.07
C PHE A 29 11.01 -0.07 -11.87
N GLU A 30 10.53 1.18 -11.73
CA GLU A 30 9.27 1.62 -12.35
C GLU A 30 9.22 1.44 -13.87
N PRO A 31 10.24 1.86 -14.67
CA PRO A 31 10.19 1.70 -16.13
C PRO A 31 10.20 0.23 -16.60
N GLU A 32 10.66 -0.70 -15.76
CA GLU A 32 10.58 -2.13 -16.04
C GLU A 32 9.16 -2.65 -15.83
N PHE A 33 8.55 -2.32 -14.68
CA PHE A 33 7.22 -2.81 -14.32
C PHE A 33 6.09 -2.18 -15.13
N GLU A 34 6.27 -0.96 -15.62
CA GLU A 34 5.36 -0.37 -16.61
C GLU A 34 5.17 -1.25 -17.86
N LYS A 35 6.18 -2.05 -18.22
CA LYS A 35 6.14 -2.93 -19.41
C LYS A 35 5.51 -4.29 -19.12
N PHE A 36 5.23 -4.61 -17.86
CA PHE A 36 4.69 -5.92 -17.49
C PHE A 36 3.20 -5.99 -17.82
N SER A 37 2.69 -7.18 -18.13
CA SER A 37 1.24 -7.41 -18.12
C SER A 37 0.74 -7.57 -16.69
N ASP A 38 -0.58 -7.53 -16.50
CA ASP A 38 -1.20 -7.75 -15.20
C ASP A 38 -0.89 -9.14 -14.64
N GLU A 39 -0.87 -10.16 -15.51
CA GLU A 39 -0.45 -11.52 -15.15
C GLU A 39 1.00 -11.53 -14.68
N LYS A 40 1.87 -10.76 -15.36
CA LYS A 40 3.28 -10.70 -15.00
C LYS A 40 3.50 -10.00 -13.65
N LEU A 41 2.73 -8.96 -13.34
CA LEU A 41 2.74 -8.34 -12.01
C LEU A 41 2.33 -9.35 -10.92
N LYS A 42 1.29 -10.15 -11.19
CA LYS A 42 0.85 -11.21 -10.27
C LYS A 42 1.89 -12.31 -10.10
N GLU A 43 2.60 -12.70 -11.16
CA GLU A 43 3.71 -13.66 -11.09
C GLU A 43 4.85 -13.16 -10.20
N LYS A 44 5.17 -11.86 -10.21
CA LYS A 44 6.20 -11.27 -9.34
C LYS A 44 5.91 -11.47 -7.86
N THR A 45 4.64 -11.42 -7.45
CA THR A 45 4.25 -11.76 -6.07
C THR A 45 4.67 -13.18 -5.70
N ASN A 46 4.51 -14.15 -6.60
CA ASN A 46 4.92 -15.54 -6.36
C ASN A 46 6.45 -15.65 -6.29
N GLU A 47 7.17 -14.97 -7.19
CA GLU A 47 8.64 -14.92 -7.16
C GLU A 47 9.16 -14.36 -5.84
N PHE A 48 8.55 -13.29 -5.34
CA PHE A 48 8.89 -12.68 -4.06
C PHE A 48 8.68 -13.64 -2.88
N LYS A 49 7.55 -14.35 -2.85
CA LYS A 49 7.30 -15.38 -1.83
C LYS A 49 8.36 -16.48 -1.87
N GLU A 50 8.75 -16.95 -3.05
CA GLU A 50 9.79 -17.96 -3.21
C GLU A 50 11.17 -17.47 -2.78
N ARG A 51 11.50 -16.21 -3.07
CA ARG A 51 12.73 -15.56 -2.60
C ARG A 51 12.79 -15.46 -1.08
N LEU A 52 11.68 -15.09 -0.43
CA LEU A 52 11.57 -15.08 1.04
C LEU A 52 11.72 -16.48 1.62
N LYS A 53 11.14 -17.53 0.99
CA LYS A 53 11.34 -18.92 1.41
C LYS A 53 12.79 -19.38 1.31
N LYS A 54 13.56 -18.82 0.37
CA LYS A 54 15.00 -19.07 0.20
C LYS A 54 15.89 -18.27 1.17
N GLY A 55 15.31 -17.44 2.03
CA GLY A 55 16.03 -16.73 3.08
C GLY A 55 16.34 -15.26 2.80
N GLU A 56 15.82 -14.69 1.71
CA GLU A 56 15.88 -13.24 1.51
C GLU A 56 15.01 -12.52 2.56
N ASN A 57 15.46 -11.35 3.03
CA ASN A 57 14.72 -10.58 4.01
C ASN A 57 13.79 -9.56 3.34
N LEU A 58 12.78 -9.10 4.09
CA LEU A 58 11.83 -8.10 3.57
C LEU A 58 12.50 -6.77 3.22
N ASP A 59 13.54 -6.36 3.96
CA ASP A 59 14.28 -5.12 3.69
C ASP A 59 15.00 -5.16 2.35
N ASP A 60 15.52 -6.33 1.95
CA ASP A 60 16.19 -6.53 0.67
C ASP A 60 15.19 -6.48 -0.49
N LEU A 61 14.00 -7.05 -0.26
CA LEU A 61 12.90 -7.11 -1.21
C LEU A 61 12.13 -5.79 -1.34
N LEU A 62 12.18 -4.93 -0.31
CA LEU A 62 11.35 -3.73 -0.16
C LEU A 62 11.33 -2.86 -1.42
N PRO A 63 12.47 -2.49 -2.05
CA PRO A 63 12.45 -1.57 -3.17
C PRO A 63 11.63 -2.09 -4.36
N GLU A 64 11.79 -3.37 -4.65
CA GLU A 64 11.13 -4.04 -5.76
C GLU A 64 9.63 -4.26 -5.45
N ALA A 65 9.30 -4.69 -4.23
CA ALA A 65 7.92 -4.84 -3.80
C ALA A 65 7.15 -3.49 -3.81
N PHE A 66 7.77 -2.40 -3.38
CA PHE A 66 7.15 -1.07 -3.36
C PHE A 66 6.94 -0.54 -4.78
N ALA A 67 7.87 -0.79 -5.70
CA ALA A 67 7.69 -0.45 -7.11
C ALA A 67 6.53 -1.23 -7.74
N LEU A 68 6.38 -2.51 -7.40
CA LEU A 68 5.29 -3.35 -7.89
C LEU A 68 3.91 -2.84 -7.41
N VAL A 69 3.81 -2.47 -6.13
CA VAL A 69 2.60 -1.86 -5.55
C VAL A 69 2.27 -0.51 -6.19
N ARG A 70 3.30 0.33 -6.46
CA ARG A 70 3.10 1.59 -7.17
C ARG A 70 2.51 1.36 -8.56
N GLU A 71 3.05 0.41 -9.30
CA GLU A 71 2.55 0.11 -10.65
C GLU A 71 1.11 -0.44 -10.62
N ALA A 72 0.81 -1.33 -9.68
CA ALA A 72 -0.55 -1.81 -9.47
C ALA A 72 -1.51 -0.68 -9.10
N SER A 73 -1.09 0.29 -8.28
CA SER A 73 -1.87 1.47 -7.94
C SER A 73 -2.13 2.40 -9.13
N LYS A 74 -1.14 2.59 -10.01
CA LYS A 74 -1.32 3.35 -11.26
C LYS A 74 -2.39 2.69 -12.14
N ARG A 75 -2.35 1.37 -12.31
CA ARG A 75 -3.30 0.65 -13.18
C ARG A 75 -4.72 0.63 -12.63
N THR A 76 -4.85 0.43 -11.33
CA THR A 76 -6.16 0.20 -10.70
C THR A 76 -6.84 1.49 -10.28
N LEU A 77 -6.08 2.45 -9.75
CA LEU A 77 -6.63 3.67 -9.14
C LEU A 77 -6.27 4.95 -9.89
N ASP A 78 -5.47 4.87 -10.96
CA ASP A 78 -4.86 6.03 -11.63
C ASP A 78 -4.06 6.92 -10.66
N GLN A 79 -3.45 6.28 -9.64
CA GLN A 79 -2.71 6.97 -8.59
C GLN A 79 -1.30 6.41 -8.49
N ARG A 80 -0.32 7.23 -8.89
CA ARG A 80 1.11 6.94 -8.67
C ARG A 80 1.52 7.42 -7.27
N HIS A 81 2.13 6.54 -6.48
CA HIS A 81 2.72 6.96 -5.19
C HIS A 81 3.79 8.04 -5.36
N PHE A 82 3.67 9.13 -4.62
CA PHE A 82 4.72 10.14 -4.46
C PHE A 82 5.85 9.62 -3.56
N ASP A 83 7.04 10.20 -3.66
CA ASP A 83 8.20 9.78 -2.86
C ASP A 83 7.97 9.97 -1.35
N VAL A 84 7.20 10.99 -0.95
CA VAL A 84 6.77 11.18 0.45
C VAL A 84 5.89 10.04 0.97
N GLN A 85 5.11 9.40 0.09
CA GLN A 85 4.30 8.23 0.44
C GLN A 85 5.16 6.98 0.54
N LEU A 86 6.19 6.84 -0.31
CA LEU A 86 7.19 5.78 -0.18
C LEU A 86 7.93 5.89 1.16
N ILE A 87 8.33 7.10 1.56
CA ILE A 87 8.92 7.38 2.87
C ILE A 87 7.97 6.91 3.97
N GLY A 88 6.70 7.31 3.90
CA GLY A 88 5.67 6.88 4.86
C GLY A 88 5.57 5.35 4.96
N GLY A 89 5.55 4.66 3.80
CA GLY A 89 5.52 3.20 3.75
C GLY A 89 6.76 2.53 4.36
N ILE A 90 7.96 3.06 4.10
CA ILE A 90 9.22 2.56 4.68
C ILE A 90 9.22 2.76 6.21
N VAL A 91 8.79 3.93 6.68
CA VAL A 91 8.70 4.24 8.11
C VAL A 91 7.76 3.26 8.82
N LEU A 92 6.59 2.99 8.24
CA LEU A 92 5.63 2.02 8.76
C LEU A 92 6.20 0.59 8.76
N HIS A 93 6.89 0.19 7.68
CA HIS A 93 7.56 -1.11 7.61
C HIS A 93 8.59 -1.30 8.74
N GLN A 94 9.32 -0.23 9.08
CA GLN A 94 10.29 -0.22 10.18
C GLN A 94 9.65 -0.23 11.58
N GLY A 95 8.32 -0.34 11.70
CA GLY A 95 7.61 -0.35 12.97
C GLY A 95 7.57 1.02 13.66
N LYS A 96 7.69 2.11 12.89
CA LYS A 96 7.67 3.49 13.39
C LYS A 96 6.36 4.19 13.01
N ILE A 97 6.15 5.38 13.59
CA ILE A 97 5.01 6.24 13.29
C ILE A 97 5.37 7.15 12.12
N ALA A 98 4.60 7.07 11.02
CA ALA A 98 4.70 7.99 9.90
C ALA A 98 3.74 9.19 10.12
N GLU A 99 4.28 10.33 10.55
CA GLU A 99 3.50 11.57 10.60
C GLU A 99 3.39 12.17 9.20
N MET A 100 2.19 12.05 8.62
CA MET A 100 1.84 12.63 7.31
C MET A 100 0.70 13.63 7.52
N LYS A 101 0.71 14.75 6.80
CA LYS A 101 -0.41 15.71 6.87
C LYS A 101 -1.67 15.13 6.20
N THR A 102 -2.82 15.69 6.53
CA THR A 102 -4.07 15.35 5.84
C THR A 102 -3.94 15.74 4.37
N GLY A 103 -4.36 14.86 3.47
CA GLY A 103 -4.22 15.06 2.02
C GLY A 103 -2.99 14.39 1.40
N GLU A 104 -1.99 14.00 2.19
CA GLU A 104 -0.77 13.32 1.70
C GLU A 104 -1.00 11.86 1.24
N GLY A 105 -2.25 11.37 1.27
CA GLY A 105 -2.60 10.02 0.85
C GLY A 105 -2.12 8.91 1.80
N LYS A 106 -2.41 9.03 3.10
CA LYS A 106 -2.02 8.03 4.13
C LYS A 106 -2.53 6.63 3.82
N THR A 107 -3.78 6.52 3.36
CA THR A 107 -4.40 5.25 2.99
C THR A 107 -3.64 4.58 1.84
N LEU A 108 -3.24 5.35 0.83
CA LEU A 108 -2.46 4.86 -0.29
C LEU A 108 -1.02 4.50 0.14
N ALA A 109 -0.38 5.31 1.00
CA ALA A 109 0.95 5.00 1.52
C ALA A 109 0.98 3.70 2.35
N ALA A 110 -0.10 3.37 3.06
CA ALA A 110 -0.22 2.16 3.85
C ALA A 110 -0.23 0.88 3.00
N THR A 111 -0.53 0.95 1.70
CA THR A 111 -0.58 -0.25 0.85
C THR A 111 0.78 -0.89 0.63
N LEU A 112 1.83 -0.07 0.62
CA LEU A 112 3.21 -0.49 0.42
C LEU A 112 3.68 -1.48 1.52
N PRO A 113 3.66 -1.11 2.83
CA PRO A 113 4.08 -2.01 3.89
C PRO A 113 3.09 -3.15 4.14
N LEU A 114 1.79 -2.95 3.88
CA LEU A 114 0.79 -4.02 4.02
C LEU A 114 1.07 -5.14 3.02
N TYR A 115 1.29 -4.81 1.75
CA TYR A 115 1.67 -5.77 0.72
C TYR A 115 2.97 -6.48 1.09
N LEU A 116 4.06 -5.73 1.34
CA LEU A 116 5.37 -6.30 1.63
C LEU A 116 5.33 -7.29 2.81
N ASN A 117 4.69 -6.91 3.92
CA ASN A 117 4.61 -7.78 5.09
C ASN A 117 3.68 -8.99 4.87
N ALA A 118 2.62 -8.85 4.06
CA ALA A 118 1.72 -9.95 3.71
C ALA A 118 2.42 -11.07 2.91
N LEU A 119 3.53 -10.77 2.23
CA LEU A 119 4.33 -11.77 1.49
C LEU A 119 4.91 -12.88 2.38
N LYS A 120 5.00 -12.66 3.70
CA LYS A 120 5.38 -13.72 4.66
C LYS A 120 4.27 -14.74 4.94
N GLU A 121 3.08 -14.55 4.37
CA GLU A 121 1.92 -15.45 4.51
C GLU A 121 1.47 -15.64 5.97
N ARG A 122 1.70 -14.61 6.82
CA ARG A 122 1.24 -14.55 8.22
C ARG A 122 0.07 -13.58 8.43
N GLY A 123 -0.40 -12.95 7.36
CA GLY A 123 -1.36 -11.84 7.40
C GLY A 123 -0.72 -10.50 7.77
N ALA A 124 -1.39 -9.42 7.35
CA ALA A 124 -1.07 -8.05 7.74
C ALA A 124 -2.39 -7.33 8.03
N HIS A 125 -2.53 -6.71 9.20
CA HIS A 125 -3.78 -6.09 9.64
C HIS A 125 -3.68 -4.57 9.60
N LEU A 126 -4.61 -3.94 8.87
CA LEU A 126 -4.84 -2.50 8.92
C LEU A 126 -6.02 -2.23 9.84
N VAL A 127 -5.80 -1.44 10.89
CA VAL A 127 -6.84 -1.06 11.84
C VAL A 127 -7.27 0.38 11.56
N THR A 128 -8.57 0.61 11.43
CA THR A 128 -9.17 1.93 11.25
C THR A 128 -10.00 2.28 12.48
N VAL A 129 -10.45 3.55 12.56
CA VAL A 129 -11.22 4.03 13.71
C VAL A 129 -12.69 3.58 13.70
N ASN A 130 -13.20 3.05 12.58
CA ASN A 130 -14.57 2.58 12.46
C ASN A 130 -14.77 1.64 11.25
N ASP A 131 -15.88 0.89 11.30
CA ASP A 131 -16.28 -0.08 10.27
C ASP A 131 -16.50 0.53 8.89
N TYR A 132 -16.95 1.79 8.82
CA TYR A 132 -17.11 2.49 7.55
C TYR A 132 -15.78 2.64 6.81
N LEU A 133 -14.74 3.12 7.50
CA LEU A 133 -13.40 3.26 6.93
C LEU A 133 -12.78 1.90 6.61
N ALA A 134 -12.99 0.90 7.48
CA ALA A 134 -12.53 -0.46 7.20
C ALA A 134 -13.10 -0.99 5.88
N ARG A 135 -14.43 -0.91 5.70
CA ARG A 135 -15.10 -1.38 4.48
C ARG A 135 -14.70 -0.58 3.25
N ARG A 136 -14.68 0.75 3.36
CA ARG A 136 -14.29 1.66 2.26
C ARG A 136 -12.87 1.35 1.81
N ASP A 137 -11.92 1.26 2.74
CA ASP A 137 -10.51 1.08 2.42
C ASP A 137 -10.24 -0.34 1.90
N THR A 138 -10.96 -1.36 2.38
CA THR A 138 -10.93 -2.71 1.79
C THR A 138 -11.36 -2.70 0.33
N VAL A 139 -12.45 -2.04 -0.03
CA VAL A 139 -12.91 -1.99 -1.44
C VAL A 139 -11.96 -1.14 -2.27
N TRP A 140 -11.58 0.03 -1.76
CA TRP A 140 -10.78 0.98 -2.52
C TRP A 140 -9.36 0.47 -2.77
N MET A 141 -8.61 0.14 -1.71
CA MET A 141 -7.24 -0.36 -1.83
C MET A 141 -7.17 -1.84 -2.18
N GLY A 142 -8.26 -2.60 -2.00
CA GLY A 142 -8.38 -4.01 -2.35
C GLY A 142 -8.02 -4.32 -3.80
N GLN A 143 -8.36 -3.42 -4.72
CA GLN A 143 -8.05 -3.52 -6.14
C GLN A 143 -6.54 -3.69 -6.40
N ILE A 144 -5.68 -3.00 -5.65
CA ILE A 144 -4.22 -3.10 -5.77
C ILE A 144 -3.76 -4.50 -5.37
N TYR A 145 -4.24 -4.99 -4.22
CA TYR A 145 -3.82 -6.27 -3.68
C TYR A 145 -4.34 -7.44 -4.53
N ASP A 146 -5.57 -7.33 -5.02
CA ASP A 146 -6.21 -8.33 -5.89
C ASP A 146 -5.48 -8.48 -7.23
N LEU A 147 -5.12 -7.35 -7.86
CA LEU A 147 -4.28 -7.34 -9.06
C LEU A 147 -2.95 -8.05 -8.82
N LEU A 148 -2.34 -7.83 -7.64
CA LEU A 148 -1.10 -8.48 -7.24
C LEU A 148 -1.29 -9.91 -6.71
N GLY A 149 -2.52 -10.45 -6.71
CA GLY A 149 -2.83 -11.82 -6.36
C GLY A 149 -2.88 -12.12 -4.85
N LEU A 150 -3.07 -11.11 -4.00
CA LEU A 150 -3.34 -11.30 -2.58
C LEU A 150 -4.84 -11.37 -2.31
N THR A 151 -5.22 -12.10 -1.25
CA THR A 151 -6.59 -12.10 -0.73
C THR A 151 -6.76 -10.97 0.30
N ILE A 152 -7.96 -10.40 0.36
CA ILE A 152 -8.28 -9.27 1.25
C ILE A 152 -9.55 -9.59 2.03
N GLY A 153 -9.53 -9.35 3.34
CA GLY A 153 -10.68 -9.47 4.21
C GLY A 153 -11.02 -8.16 4.91
N CYS A 154 -12.29 -7.98 5.27
CA CYS A 154 -12.76 -6.88 6.11
C CYS A 154 -13.50 -7.46 7.30
N ILE A 155 -13.10 -7.12 8.52
CA ILE A 155 -13.81 -7.51 9.74
C ILE A 155 -14.48 -6.26 10.30
N THR A 156 -15.76 -6.39 10.60
CA THR A 156 -16.62 -5.36 11.20
C THR A 156 -17.31 -5.94 12.42
N HIS A 157 -18.05 -5.13 13.18
CA HIS A 157 -18.64 -5.58 14.45
C HIS A 157 -19.44 -6.88 14.33
N ASP A 158 -20.30 -6.99 13.31
CA ASP A 158 -21.25 -8.10 13.15
C ASP A 158 -20.95 -9.02 11.95
N ALA A 159 -19.94 -8.71 11.13
CA ALA A 159 -19.68 -9.43 9.89
C ALA A 159 -18.21 -9.45 9.48
N ALA A 160 -17.84 -10.50 8.76
CA ALA A 160 -16.58 -10.61 8.03
C ALA A 160 -16.86 -10.76 6.53
N PHE A 161 -16.13 -10.02 5.72
CA PHE A 161 -16.25 -10.00 4.26
C PHE A 161 -14.94 -10.43 3.63
N LEU A 162 -15.02 -11.13 2.51
CA LEU A 162 -13.90 -11.31 1.58
C LEU A 162 -14.10 -10.38 0.39
N TYR A 163 -13.03 -9.73 -0.03
CA TYR A 163 -13.05 -8.93 -1.25
C TYR A 163 -13.23 -9.84 -2.47
N ASP A 164 -14.13 -9.44 -3.36
CA ASP A 164 -14.43 -10.10 -4.62
C ASP A 164 -14.51 -9.02 -5.72
N SER A 165 -13.56 -9.03 -6.66
CA SER A 165 -13.50 -8.09 -7.78
C SER A 165 -14.56 -8.34 -8.84
N GLU A 166 -15.19 -9.52 -8.87
CA GLU A 166 -16.27 -9.86 -9.80
C GLU A 166 -17.66 -9.44 -9.27
N PHE A 167 -17.74 -9.08 -7.98
CA PHE A 167 -18.99 -8.71 -7.35
C PHE A 167 -19.56 -7.41 -7.93
N LYS A 168 -20.70 -7.53 -8.61
CA LYS A 168 -21.45 -6.40 -9.20
C LYS A 168 -22.78 -6.25 -8.47
N GLU A 169 -22.80 -5.52 -7.37
CA GLU A 169 -24.07 -5.17 -6.71
C GLU A 169 -24.81 -4.13 -7.55
N LYS A 170 -25.95 -4.53 -8.13
CA LYS A 170 -26.90 -3.59 -8.72
C LYS A 170 -27.88 -3.16 -7.65
N ASP A 171 -27.63 -2.02 -7.02
CA ASP A 171 -28.66 -1.37 -6.19
C ASP A 171 -29.70 -0.74 -7.12
N LYS A 172 -30.67 -1.56 -7.55
CA LYS A 172 -31.73 -1.13 -8.46
C LYS A 172 -32.46 0.11 -7.96
N ILE A 173 -32.62 0.27 -6.64
CA ILE A 173 -33.37 1.38 -6.07
C ILE A 173 -32.56 2.67 -6.14
N ARG A 174 -31.26 2.62 -5.81
CA ARG A 174 -30.36 3.78 -5.94
C ARG A 174 -30.13 4.17 -7.39
N ASP A 175 -30.00 3.17 -8.26
CA ASP A 175 -29.73 3.37 -9.70
C ASP A 175 -30.96 3.88 -10.45
N GLU A 176 -32.18 3.52 -10.03
CA GLU A 176 -33.44 4.03 -10.61
C GLU A 176 -33.86 5.39 -10.01
N LEU A 177 -33.69 5.61 -8.71
CA LEU A 177 -34.20 6.82 -8.02
C LEU A 177 -33.18 7.95 -7.92
N GLY A 178 -31.93 7.73 -8.35
CA GLY A 178 -30.87 8.74 -8.40
C GLY A 178 -30.66 9.44 -7.06
N SER A 179 -29.93 8.80 -6.13
CA SER A 179 -29.23 9.41 -4.98
C SER A 179 -29.92 10.46 -4.07
N PHE A 180 -31.21 10.76 -4.21
CA PHE A 180 -31.92 11.78 -3.41
C PHE A 180 -32.98 11.22 -2.47
N LYS A 181 -33.11 9.89 -2.34
CA LYS A 181 -34.04 9.30 -1.38
C LYS A 181 -33.45 9.33 0.03
N VAL A 182 -33.54 10.50 0.67
CA VAL A 182 -33.47 10.62 2.12
C VAL A 182 -34.85 10.19 2.64
N ILE A 183 -34.90 9.10 3.40
CA ILE A 183 -36.06 8.76 4.23
C ILE A 183 -35.79 9.33 5.62
#